data_AF-A0A085F181-F1
#
_entry.id   AF-A0A085F181-F1
#
_cell.length_a   1.000
_cell.length_b   1.000
_cell.length_c   1.000
_cell.angle_alpha   90.00
_cell.angle_beta   90.00
_cell.angle_gamma   90.00
#
_symmetry.space_group_name_H-M   'P 1'
#
loop_
_entity.id
_entity.type
_entity.pdbx_description
1 polymer ?
#
loop_
_entity_poly.entity_id
_entity_poly.type
_entity_poly.pdbx_seq_one_letter_code
_entity_poly.pdbx_strand_id
1 'polypeptide(L)'
;MSNFSLTRRETVLALLSGAATAATAPAWAQQAEWRQSYDSGARNAVARSSTPTLSPETLQATEQAIVAYRELAARGGWAPIQLSDKLGVGTRGPGVVALRQRLIITGDLDPAAGTSNIYDSYVESGVRRFQSRVGLSTTGAINRATLTALNVPIERRIRQLETNVVRLRTWSGNLGNRYVVANIPAASVETVENGHVATRHAAGVGKADRQSPLLQTKIPEVNFNPTWTVPASIIRKDLIPKMRKEPSYLTENKIRIIGPAGEIAPERVNWNSDEATRYTFRQDPGGEFNSLGFVRINIPSPHGVYMHDTPAKGIFGDDFRFVSSGCIRVQNVRDYIAWLLKETPGWDRAKIDEVIQSGERINARISNPVPCYWVYVTAWATPDGGVQFRDDIYNKDGLGPAPVAALQEDQNI
;
A
#
# COMPACT_ATOMS: atom_id res chain seq x y z
N MET A 1 24.35 -27.39 63.63
CA MET A 1 23.27 -27.94 64.49
C MET A 1 21.96 -27.39 63.93
N SER A 2 21.35 -28.09 62.98
CA SER A 2 20.32 -29.14 63.20
C SER A 2 18.94 -28.53 63.43
N ASN A 3 18.13 -28.39 62.37
CA ASN A 3 16.99 -29.29 62.08
C ASN A 3 15.90 -28.61 61.26
N PHE A 4 15.53 -29.32 60.20
CA PHE A 4 14.25 -29.23 59.49
C PHE A 4 13.10 -29.73 60.37
N SER A 5 11.91 -29.14 60.24
CA SER A 5 10.66 -29.93 60.19
C SER A 5 9.55 -29.16 59.46
N LEU A 6 8.97 -29.82 58.46
CA LEU A 6 7.81 -29.39 57.69
C LEU A 6 6.52 -30.05 58.23
N THR A 7 5.38 -29.44 57.86
CA THR A 7 4.04 -30.00 57.61
C THR A 7 2.93 -29.92 58.69
N ARG A 8 1.89 -29.12 58.36
CA ARG A 8 0.47 -29.52 58.17
C ARG A 8 -0.27 -28.31 57.57
N ARG A 9 -0.57 -28.29 56.27
CA ARG A 9 -1.83 -28.73 55.63
C ARG A 9 -3.08 -28.32 56.41
N GLU A 10 -3.68 -27.19 56.01
CA GLU A 10 -5.12 -27.12 55.75
C GLU A 10 -5.39 -26.30 54.50
N THR A 11 -6.31 -26.82 53.69
CA THR A 11 -6.67 -26.40 52.35
C THR A 11 -8.00 -25.67 52.46
N VAL A 12 -8.11 -24.43 51.98
CA VAL A 12 -9.39 -23.89 51.48
C VAL A 12 -9.14 -23.18 50.16
N LEU A 13 -10.01 -23.53 49.22
CA LEU A 13 -10.01 -23.26 47.80
C LEU A 13 -10.59 -21.88 47.49
N ALA A 14 -9.99 -21.24 46.47
CA ALA A 14 -10.63 -20.50 45.37
C ALA A 14 -11.33 -19.15 45.62
N LEU A 15 -10.88 -18.08 44.94
CA LEU A 15 -11.42 -17.60 43.65
C LEU A 15 -10.85 -16.22 43.23
N LEU A 16 -10.54 -16.10 41.91
CA LEU A 16 -10.50 -14.89 41.07
C LEU A 16 -9.33 -13.91 41.33
N SER A 17 -8.60 -13.34 40.37
CA SER A 17 -8.82 -13.11 38.93
C SER A 17 -7.47 -12.72 38.29
N GLY A 18 -7.26 -13.10 37.02
CA GLY A 18 -6.04 -12.81 36.27
C GLY A 18 -5.89 -11.35 35.84
N ALA A 19 -4.64 -10.94 35.66
CA ALA A 19 -4.27 -9.77 34.87
C ALA A 19 -3.13 -10.21 33.94
N ALA A 20 -3.44 -10.38 32.65
CA ALA A 20 -2.45 -10.51 31.60
C ALA A 20 -1.89 -9.12 31.30
N THR A 21 -0.59 -8.93 31.56
CA THR A 21 0.14 -7.73 31.20
C THR A 21 0.30 -7.66 29.68
N ALA A 22 -0.34 -6.67 29.05
CA ALA A 22 -0.08 -6.30 27.67
C ALA A 22 1.38 -5.82 27.53
N ALA A 23 2.15 -6.49 26.68
CA ALA A 23 3.52 -6.09 26.35
C ALA A 23 3.49 -4.79 25.54
N THR A 24 3.99 -3.70 26.12
CA THR A 24 4.20 -2.42 25.45
C THR A 24 5.34 -2.52 24.46
N ALA A 25 5.14 -2.03 23.23
CA ALA A 25 6.18 -1.90 22.21
C ALA A 25 7.33 -0.97 22.69
N PRO A 26 8.58 -1.15 22.22
CA PRO A 26 9.73 -0.39 22.73
C PRO A 26 9.67 1.11 22.38
N ALA A 27 10.07 1.95 23.34
CA ALA A 27 9.99 3.42 23.29
C ALA A 27 10.72 4.11 22.12
N TRP A 28 11.60 3.42 21.38
CA TRP A 28 12.28 4.00 20.21
C TRP A 28 11.39 4.04 18.95
N ALA A 29 10.32 3.23 18.89
CA ALA A 29 9.33 3.28 17.81
C ALA A 29 8.51 4.59 17.83
N GLN A 30 8.41 5.25 18.99
CA GLN A 30 7.76 6.54 19.12
C GLN A 30 8.67 7.70 18.70
N GLN A 31 10.00 7.55 18.69
CA GLN A 31 10.89 8.70 18.50
C GLN A 31 11.04 9.16 17.04
N ALA A 32 10.71 8.33 16.06
CA ALA A 32 10.79 8.67 14.63
C ALA A 32 9.59 9.46 14.10
N GLU A 33 8.46 9.50 14.82
CA GLU A 33 7.24 10.23 14.41
C GLU A 33 7.19 11.69 14.91
N TRP A 34 8.13 12.12 15.77
CA TRP A 34 7.98 13.31 16.61
C TRP A 34 8.60 14.63 16.10
N ARG A 35 8.80 14.82 14.78
CA ARG A 35 9.28 16.13 14.26
C ARG A 35 8.45 16.77 13.14
N GLN A 36 7.25 16.26 12.83
CA GLN A 36 6.33 16.92 11.87
C GLN A 36 4.86 16.93 12.30
N SER A 37 4.57 17.04 13.59
CA SER A 37 3.22 17.39 14.05
C SER A 37 3.31 18.46 15.13
N TYR A 38 3.45 19.72 14.71
CA TYR A 38 2.97 20.81 15.54
C TYR A 38 1.46 20.95 15.24
N ASP A 39 0.67 20.52 16.23
CA ASP A 39 -0.74 20.88 16.45
C ASP A 39 -1.85 20.10 15.69
N SER A 40 -1.68 18.78 15.52
CA SER A 40 -2.84 17.88 15.37
C SER A 40 -2.85 16.89 16.53
N GLY A 41 -3.66 17.15 17.55
CA GLY A 41 -3.77 16.26 18.71
C GLY A 41 -4.12 14.82 18.30
N ALA A 42 -3.74 13.85 19.13
CA ALA A 42 -3.94 12.41 18.93
C ALA A 42 -5.37 11.96 18.57
N ARG A 43 -6.38 12.85 18.67
CA ARG A 43 -7.77 12.65 18.26
C ARG A 43 -8.01 12.74 16.74
N ASN A 44 -7.05 13.28 15.98
CA ASN A 44 -7.17 13.51 14.52
C ASN A 44 -6.37 12.50 13.68
N ALA A 45 -5.63 11.58 14.30
CA ALA A 45 -4.94 10.51 13.58
C ALA A 45 -5.97 9.50 13.06
N VAL A 46 -5.97 9.21 11.76
CA VAL A 46 -6.76 8.12 11.21
C VAL A 46 -6.12 6.80 11.66
N ALA A 47 -6.70 6.16 12.67
CA ALA A 47 -6.26 4.86 13.15
C ALA A 47 -6.30 3.84 12.00
N ARG A 48 -5.20 3.14 11.78
CA ARG A 48 -5.13 2.07 10.78
C ARG A 48 -5.49 0.76 11.47
N SER A 49 -6.49 0.06 10.93
CA SER A 49 -6.84 -1.27 11.42
C SER A 49 -5.64 -2.22 11.33
N SER A 50 -5.43 -2.99 12.40
CA SER A 50 -4.48 -4.10 12.47
C SER A 50 -5.02 -5.39 11.86
N THR A 51 -6.28 -5.40 11.40
CA THR A 51 -6.92 -6.57 10.79
C THR A 51 -6.42 -6.76 9.35
N PRO A 52 -5.86 -7.94 8.99
CA PRO A 52 -5.37 -8.19 7.64
C PRO A 52 -6.47 -8.13 6.58
N THR A 53 -6.14 -7.64 5.38
CA THR A 53 -7.10 -7.54 4.27
C THR A 53 -7.71 -8.89 3.87
N LEU A 54 -6.93 -9.98 3.95
CA LEU A 54 -7.39 -11.33 3.55
C LEU A 54 -7.86 -12.19 4.73
N SER A 55 -8.12 -11.59 5.88
CA SER A 55 -8.55 -12.32 7.08
C SER A 55 -10.03 -12.73 7.01
N PRO A 56 -10.43 -13.82 7.71
CA PRO A 56 -11.83 -14.18 7.89
C PRO A 56 -12.67 -13.05 8.51
N GLU A 57 -12.09 -12.27 9.41
CA GLU A 57 -12.73 -11.13 10.05
C GLU A 57 -13.05 -10.02 9.05
N THR A 58 -12.13 -9.73 8.11
CA THR A 58 -12.38 -8.80 7.00
C THR A 58 -13.49 -9.31 6.08
N LEU A 59 -13.54 -10.62 5.79
CA LEU A 59 -14.63 -11.21 5.00
C LEU A 59 -15.98 -11.00 5.70
N GLN A 60 -16.08 -11.38 6.97
CA GLN A 60 -17.32 -11.25 7.74
C GLN A 60 -17.77 -9.80 7.87
N ALA A 61 -16.85 -8.88 8.19
CA ALA A 61 -17.14 -7.45 8.24
C ALA A 61 -17.62 -6.92 6.89
N THR A 62 -17.06 -7.42 5.78
CA THR A 62 -17.47 -7.03 4.42
C THR A 62 -18.89 -7.51 4.10
N GLU A 63 -19.25 -8.73 4.52
CA GLU A 63 -20.62 -9.26 4.38
C GLU A 63 -21.63 -8.39 5.16
N GLN A 64 -21.28 -7.98 6.38
CA GLN A 64 -22.10 -7.06 7.19
C GLN A 64 -22.20 -5.67 6.55
N ALA A 65 -21.10 -5.15 6.01
CA ALA A 65 -21.08 -3.86 5.33
C ALA A 65 -22.00 -3.84 4.09
N ILE A 66 -22.12 -4.95 3.35
CA ILE A 66 -23.07 -5.07 2.24
C ILE A 66 -24.52 -4.90 2.73
N VAL A 67 -24.88 -5.54 3.84
CA VAL A 67 -26.22 -5.41 4.44
C VAL A 67 -26.47 -3.95 4.85
N ALA A 68 -25.55 -3.35 5.61
CA ALA A 68 -25.66 -1.96 6.05
C ALA A 68 -25.78 -0.97 4.88
N TYR A 69 -25.00 -1.17 3.81
CA TYR A 69 -25.06 -0.30 2.63
C TYR A 69 -26.38 -0.47 1.86
N ARG A 70 -26.94 -1.69 1.78
CA ARG A 70 -28.26 -1.92 1.18
C ARG A 70 -29.38 -1.25 1.99
N GLU A 71 -29.30 -1.28 3.32
CA GLU A 71 -30.24 -0.56 4.19
C GLU A 71 -30.14 0.97 4.02
N LEU A 72 -28.91 1.50 3.89
CA LEU A 72 -28.71 2.90 3.54
C LEU A 72 -29.32 3.24 2.18
N ALA A 73 -29.14 2.39 1.16
CA ALA A 73 -29.73 2.60 -0.16
C ALA A 73 -31.25 2.56 -0.12
N ALA A 74 -31.85 1.64 0.65
CA ALA A 74 -33.30 1.54 0.83
C ALA A 74 -33.91 2.79 1.50
N ARG A 75 -33.12 3.52 2.31
CA ARG A 75 -33.48 4.81 2.90
C ARG A 75 -33.18 6.02 2.00
N GLY A 76 -32.90 5.81 0.72
CA GLY A 76 -32.60 6.85 -0.26
C GLY A 76 -31.11 7.13 -0.46
N GLY A 77 -30.23 6.38 0.20
CA GLY A 77 -28.78 6.46 0.01
C GLY A 77 -28.23 7.84 0.34
N TRP A 78 -27.51 8.42 -0.62
CA TRP A 78 -26.95 9.76 -0.50
C TRP A 78 -27.07 10.55 -1.80
N ALA A 79 -27.40 11.83 -1.69
CA ALA A 79 -27.44 12.75 -2.83
C ALA A 79 -26.02 13.20 -3.22
N PRO A 80 -25.75 13.44 -4.52
CA PRO A 80 -24.51 14.08 -4.96
C PRO A 80 -24.32 15.44 -4.29
N ILE A 81 -23.09 15.72 -3.87
CA ILE A 81 -22.70 17.02 -3.34
C ILE A 81 -22.25 17.89 -4.52
N GLN A 82 -22.87 19.06 -4.65
CA GLN A 82 -22.39 20.12 -5.52
C GLN A 82 -21.69 21.18 -4.67
N LEU A 83 -20.45 21.49 -5.00
CA LEU A 83 -19.68 22.54 -4.35
C LEU A 83 -19.44 23.66 -5.36
N SER A 84 -19.91 24.87 -5.04
CA SER A 84 -19.68 26.09 -5.82
C SER A 84 -18.27 26.65 -5.62
N ASP A 85 -17.68 26.41 -4.45
CA ASP A 85 -16.44 27.02 -4.01
C ASP A 85 -15.50 25.99 -3.38
N LYS A 86 -14.21 26.35 -3.33
CA LYS A 86 -13.20 25.57 -2.60
C LYS A 86 -13.53 25.58 -1.12
N LEU A 87 -13.83 24.41 -0.55
CA LEU A 87 -14.08 24.25 0.88
C LEU A 87 -12.75 24.04 1.63
N GLY A 88 -12.60 24.78 2.73
CA GLY A 88 -11.52 24.65 3.70
C GLY A 88 -11.93 25.22 5.05
N VAL A 89 -11.07 25.10 6.08
CA VAL A 89 -11.38 25.57 7.43
C VAL A 89 -11.81 27.05 7.42
N GLY A 90 -12.94 27.33 8.05
CA GLY A 90 -13.55 28.67 8.12
C GLY A 90 -14.53 28.99 6.99
N THR A 91 -14.56 28.21 5.90
CA THR A 91 -15.57 28.37 4.84
C THR A 91 -16.97 28.13 5.38
N ARG A 92 -17.95 28.89 4.89
CA ARG A 92 -19.36 28.76 5.27
C ARG A 92 -20.23 28.58 4.04
N GLY A 93 -21.28 27.76 4.14
CA GLY A 93 -22.28 27.68 3.08
C GLY A 93 -23.09 26.38 3.07
N PRO A 94 -24.10 26.29 2.18
CA PRO A 94 -24.94 25.10 2.05
C PRO A 94 -24.16 23.85 1.64
N GLY A 95 -23.05 24.00 0.89
CA GLY A 95 -22.17 22.88 0.53
C GLY A 95 -21.53 22.19 1.74
N VAL A 96 -21.26 22.94 2.83
CA VAL A 96 -20.74 22.37 4.08
C VAL A 96 -21.80 21.55 4.80
N VAL A 97 -23.06 21.99 4.78
CA VAL A 97 -24.18 21.25 5.38
C VAL A 97 -24.37 19.91 4.65
N ALA A 98 -24.37 19.93 3.31
CA ALA A 98 -24.46 18.72 2.50
C ALA A 98 -23.28 17.77 2.75
N LEU A 99 -22.06 18.30 2.86
CA LEU A 99 -20.86 17.53 3.20
C LEU A 99 -20.97 16.90 4.59
N ARG A 100 -21.40 17.65 5.61
CA ARG A 100 -21.60 17.12 6.97
C ARG A 100 -22.59 15.97 6.97
N GLN A 101 -23.74 16.16 6.33
CA GLN A 101 -24.74 15.10 6.21
C GLN A 101 -24.15 13.86 5.54
N ARG A 102 -23.35 14.05 4.49
CA ARG A 102 -22.65 12.93 3.84
C ARG A 102 -21.71 12.21 4.79
N LEU A 103 -20.82 12.94 5.47
CA LEU A 103 -19.83 12.35 6.37
C LEU A 103 -20.51 11.63 7.54
N ILE A 104 -21.66 12.12 8.01
CA ILE A 104 -22.47 11.45 9.03
C ILE A 104 -23.06 10.14 8.48
N ILE A 105 -23.69 10.17 7.31
CA ILE A 105 -24.28 8.98 6.66
C ILE A 105 -23.22 7.89 6.46
N THR A 106 -22.00 8.28 6.11
CA THR A 106 -20.92 7.34 5.84
C THR A 106 -20.05 6.99 7.05
N GLY A 107 -20.39 7.49 8.25
CA GLY A 107 -19.67 7.20 9.49
C GLY A 107 -18.32 7.91 9.64
N ASP A 108 -18.02 8.89 8.81
CA ASP A 108 -16.79 9.68 8.84
C ASP A 108 -16.87 10.83 9.86
N LEU A 109 -18.09 11.26 10.22
CA LEU A 109 -18.38 12.32 11.21
C LEU A 109 -19.42 11.84 12.23
N ASP A 110 -19.18 12.12 13.51
CA ASP A 110 -20.13 11.81 14.59
C ASP A 110 -21.41 12.66 14.43
N PRO A 111 -22.62 12.07 14.45
CA PRO A 111 -23.89 12.81 14.43
C PRO A 111 -23.98 13.91 15.50
N ALA A 112 -23.35 13.73 16.65
CA ALA A 112 -23.32 14.71 17.75
C ALA A 112 -22.61 16.02 17.36
N ALA A 113 -21.82 16.04 16.29
CA ALA A 113 -21.20 17.26 15.77
C ALA A 113 -22.22 18.26 15.18
N GLY A 114 -23.48 17.87 15.00
CA GLY A 114 -24.59 18.75 14.61
C GLY A 114 -24.59 19.22 13.15
N THR A 115 -25.40 20.24 12.84
CA THR A 115 -25.69 20.72 11.47
C THR A 115 -25.13 22.13 11.17
N SER A 116 -23.95 22.45 11.70
CA SER A 116 -23.27 23.72 11.41
C SER A 116 -23.04 23.91 9.90
N ASN A 117 -23.13 25.15 9.42
CA ASN A 117 -22.78 25.50 8.05
C ASN A 117 -21.31 25.89 7.89
N ILE A 118 -20.49 25.72 8.93
CA ILE A 118 -19.07 26.08 8.98
C ILE A 118 -18.21 24.83 8.79
N TYR A 119 -17.22 24.93 7.92
CA TYR A 119 -16.17 23.93 7.81
C TYR A 119 -15.22 24.10 8.99
N ASP A 120 -15.46 23.34 10.05
CA ASP A 120 -14.67 23.36 11.27
C ASP A 120 -13.71 22.16 11.36
N SER A 121 -12.99 22.05 12.47
CA SER A 121 -12.02 20.96 12.70
C SER A 121 -12.68 19.57 12.74
N TYR A 122 -13.95 19.48 13.11
CA TYR A 122 -14.71 18.22 13.06
C TYR A 122 -14.96 17.78 11.62
N VAL A 123 -15.40 18.70 10.75
CA VAL A 123 -15.59 18.43 9.31
C VAL A 123 -14.25 18.08 8.66
N GLU A 124 -13.19 18.85 8.93
CA GLU A 124 -11.86 18.57 8.40
C GLU A 124 -11.40 17.15 8.77
N SER A 125 -11.57 16.76 10.04
CA SER A 125 -11.23 15.43 10.52
C SER A 125 -12.07 14.35 9.84
N GLY A 126 -13.37 14.60 9.63
CA GLY A 126 -14.23 13.69 8.88
C GLY A 126 -13.80 13.55 7.41
N VAL A 127 -13.41 14.64 6.75
CA VAL A 127 -12.86 14.60 5.39
C VAL A 127 -11.55 13.81 5.34
N ARG A 128 -10.66 13.95 6.34
CA ARG A 128 -9.42 13.15 6.42
C ARG A 128 -9.72 11.65 6.57
N ARG A 129 -10.71 11.27 7.38
CA ARG A 129 -11.17 9.86 7.50
C ARG A 129 -11.73 9.35 6.18
N PHE A 130 -12.58 10.15 5.53
CA PHE A 130 -13.13 9.83 4.21
C PHE A 130 -12.01 9.60 3.18
N GLN A 131 -11.10 10.56 3.04
CA GLN A 131 -9.96 10.48 2.13
C GLN A 131 -9.14 9.23 2.38
N SER A 132 -8.84 8.93 3.65
CA SER A 132 -8.07 7.74 4.02
C SER A 132 -8.77 6.45 3.60
N ARG A 133 -10.07 6.30 3.90
CA ARG A 133 -10.80 5.07 3.57
C ARG A 133 -11.04 4.89 2.07
N VAL A 134 -11.02 5.97 1.28
CA VAL A 134 -11.10 5.88 -0.19
C VAL A 134 -9.72 5.85 -0.90
N GLY A 135 -8.63 5.85 -0.13
CA GLY A 135 -7.26 5.74 -0.66
C GLY A 135 -6.67 7.03 -1.24
N LEU A 136 -7.15 8.19 -0.80
CA LEU A 136 -6.65 9.52 -1.18
C LEU A 136 -5.75 10.11 -0.09
N SER A 137 -4.96 11.11 -0.48
CA SER A 137 -4.15 11.93 0.41
C SER A 137 -5.02 12.58 1.47
N THR A 138 -4.68 12.35 2.73
CA THR A 138 -5.46 12.76 3.91
C THR A 138 -5.20 14.22 4.26
N THR A 139 -5.42 15.13 3.31
CA THR A 139 -5.12 16.57 3.44
C THR A 139 -6.19 17.33 4.22
N GLY A 140 -7.39 16.78 4.35
CA GLY A 140 -8.54 17.49 4.91
C GLY A 140 -9.09 18.59 3.99
N ALA A 141 -8.55 18.76 2.78
CA ALA A 141 -9.04 19.70 1.78
C ALA A 141 -9.85 18.97 0.70
N ILE A 142 -10.91 19.59 0.19
CA ILE A 142 -11.76 18.99 -0.85
C ILE A 142 -11.27 19.42 -2.23
N ASN A 143 -10.44 18.57 -2.84
CA ASN A 143 -10.02 18.70 -4.23
C ASN A 143 -10.96 17.95 -5.19
N ARG A 144 -10.70 18.03 -6.51
CA ARG A 144 -11.49 17.33 -7.55
C ARG A 144 -11.60 15.83 -7.27
N ALA A 145 -10.50 15.17 -6.89
CA ALA A 145 -10.49 13.74 -6.56
C ALA A 145 -11.39 13.40 -5.36
N THR A 146 -11.33 14.19 -4.29
CA THR A 146 -12.18 14.03 -3.10
C THR A 146 -13.65 14.22 -3.44
N LEU A 147 -13.99 15.26 -4.19
CA LEU A 147 -15.37 15.51 -4.62
C LEU A 147 -15.90 14.39 -5.53
N THR A 148 -15.10 13.93 -6.48
CA THR A 148 -15.46 12.78 -7.33
C THR A 148 -15.69 11.52 -6.50
N ALA A 149 -14.82 11.24 -5.52
CA ALA A 149 -14.98 10.09 -4.62
C ALA A 149 -16.24 10.18 -3.76
N LEU A 150 -16.56 11.38 -3.24
CA LEU A 150 -17.80 11.66 -2.49
C LEU A 150 -19.04 11.41 -3.36
N ASN A 151 -18.97 11.72 -4.65
CA ASN A 151 -20.09 11.60 -5.58
C ASN A 151 -20.22 10.22 -6.23
N VAL A 152 -19.45 9.22 -5.82
CA VAL A 152 -19.70 7.83 -6.23
C VAL A 152 -21.05 7.36 -5.65
N PRO A 153 -22.03 6.92 -6.48
CA PRO A 153 -23.33 6.48 -6.00
C PRO A 153 -23.27 5.25 -5.10
N ILE A 154 -24.23 5.12 -4.18
CA ILE A 154 -24.28 4.02 -3.23
C ILE A 154 -24.45 2.67 -3.92
N GLU A 155 -25.21 2.62 -5.01
CA GLU A 155 -25.44 1.41 -5.80
C GLU A 155 -24.13 0.89 -6.39
N ARG A 156 -23.23 1.80 -6.81
CA ARG A 156 -21.90 1.43 -7.27
C ARG A 156 -21.04 0.90 -6.13
N ARG A 157 -21.11 1.50 -4.92
CA ARG A 157 -20.39 1.02 -3.73
C ARG A 157 -20.87 -0.36 -3.28
N ILE A 158 -22.18 -0.62 -3.30
CA ILE A 158 -22.76 -1.93 -3.01
C ILE A 158 -22.23 -2.97 -3.98
N ARG A 159 -22.33 -2.74 -5.29
CA ARG A 159 -21.79 -3.67 -6.30
C ARG A 159 -20.28 -3.88 -6.14
N GLN A 160 -19.55 -2.83 -5.77
CA GLN A 160 -18.12 -2.94 -5.50
C GLN A 160 -17.85 -3.87 -4.30
N LEU A 161 -18.60 -3.75 -3.20
CA LEU A 161 -18.50 -4.66 -2.06
C LEU A 161 -18.90 -6.09 -2.44
N GLU A 162 -19.99 -6.28 -3.19
CA GLU A 162 -20.47 -7.59 -3.65
C GLU A 162 -19.45 -8.31 -4.56
N THR A 163 -18.78 -7.58 -5.46
CA THR A 163 -17.70 -8.16 -6.26
C THR A 163 -16.53 -8.58 -5.38
N ASN A 164 -16.15 -7.76 -4.40
CA ASN A 164 -14.97 -8.02 -3.60
C ASN A 164 -15.18 -9.02 -2.47
N VAL A 165 -16.40 -9.20 -1.95
CA VAL A 165 -16.68 -10.25 -0.97
C VAL A 165 -16.43 -11.64 -1.54
N VAL A 166 -16.70 -11.83 -2.84
CA VAL A 166 -16.35 -13.07 -3.56
C VAL A 166 -14.84 -13.24 -3.64
N ARG A 167 -14.09 -12.17 -3.95
CA ARG A 167 -12.62 -12.21 -4.00
C ARG A 167 -12.01 -12.49 -2.62
N LEU A 168 -12.54 -11.88 -1.57
CA LEU A 168 -12.12 -12.13 -0.19
C LEU A 168 -12.38 -13.58 0.22
N ARG A 169 -13.54 -14.14 -0.16
CA ARG A 169 -13.89 -15.54 0.11
C ARG A 169 -12.92 -16.53 -0.54
N THR A 170 -12.32 -16.19 -1.69
CA THR A 170 -11.25 -17.01 -2.30
C THR A 170 -10.02 -17.13 -1.40
N TRP A 171 -9.77 -16.17 -0.52
CA TRP A 171 -8.59 -16.10 0.34
C TRP A 171 -8.86 -16.42 1.81
N SER A 172 -10.10 -16.68 2.22
CA SER A 172 -10.48 -16.90 3.63
C SER A 172 -10.06 -18.26 4.20
N GLY A 173 -9.24 -19.01 3.48
CA GLY A 173 -8.62 -20.24 3.97
C GLY A 173 -7.40 -19.98 4.86
N ASN A 174 -6.66 -21.04 5.19
CA ASN A 174 -5.43 -20.91 5.97
C ASN A 174 -4.27 -20.38 5.09
N LEU A 175 -3.92 -19.11 5.25
CA LEU A 175 -2.77 -18.46 4.61
C LEU A 175 -1.45 -18.65 5.37
N GLY A 176 -1.50 -19.33 6.52
CA GLY A 176 -0.39 -19.49 7.45
C GLY A 176 -0.26 -18.31 8.42
N ASN A 177 0.64 -18.46 9.39
CA ASN A 177 0.84 -17.45 10.44
C ASN A 177 1.67 -16.26 9.99
N ARG A 178 2.39 -16.37 8.87
CA ARG A 178 3.33 -15.35 8.41
C ARG A 178 3.32 -15.24 6.88
N TYR A 179 2.84 -14.13 6.34
CA TYR A 179 2.71 -13.94 4.89
C TYR A 179 2.70 -12.47 4.49
N VAL A 180 2.80 -12.22 3.19
CA VAL A 180 2.72 -10.89 2.57
C VAL A 180 1.49 -10.79 1.68
N VAL A 181 0.77 -9.67 1.77
CA VAL A 181 -0.30 -9.31 0.82
C VAL A 181 0.06 -8.01 0.13
N ALA A 182 0.21 -8.04 -1.19
CA ALA A 182 0.24 -6.85 -2.02
C ALA A 182 -1.14 -6.64 -2.64
N ASN A 183 -1.91 -5.68 -2.12
CA ASN A 183 -3.20 -5.32 -2.70
C ASN A 183 -2.99 -4.25 -3.78
N ILE A 184 -3.09 -4.67 -5.04
CA ILE A 184 -2.73 -3.87 -6.22
C ILE A 184 -3.53 -2.56 -6.32
N PRO A 185 -4.88 -2.56 -6.33
CA PRO A 185 -5.66 -1.31 -6.40
C PRO A 185 -5.49 -0.42 -5.17
N ALA A 186 -5.11 -0.99 -4.01
CA ALA A 186 -4.75 -0.21 -2.83
C ALA A 186 -3.35 0.39 -2.89
N ALA A 187 -2.52 -0.05 -3.85
CA ALA A 187 -1.11 0.29 -3.96
C ALA A 187 -0.42 0.23 -2.59
N SER A 188 -0.58 -0.93 -1.92
CA SER A 188 -0.16 -1.18 -0.55
C SER A 188 0.31 -2.62 -0.38
N VAL A 189 1.33 -2.81 0.46
CA VAL A 189 1.85 -4.11 0.88
C VAL A 189 1.68 -4.25 2.40
N GLU A 190 1.05 -5.34 2.83
CA GLU A 190 0.92 -5.72 4.23
C GLU A 190 1.82 -6.91 4.52
N THR A 191 2.57 -6.85 5.62
CA THR A 191 3.13 -8.04 6.25
C THR A 191 2.17 -8.48 7.34
N VAL A 192 1.85 -9.76 7.36
CA VAL A 192 0.89 -10.33 8.32
C VAL A 192 1.61 -11.35 9.16
N GLU A 193 1.41 -11.25 10.46
CA GLU A 193 1.96 -12.16 11.45
C GLU A 193 0.96 -12.45 12.56
N ASN A 194 0.75 -13.73 12.88
CA ASN A 194 -0.13 -14.19 13.96
C ASN A 194 -1.52 -13.54 13.92
N GLY A 195 -2.12 -13.47 12.73
CA GLY A 195 -3.45 -12.91 12.50
C GLY A 195 -3.53 -11.37 12.48
N HIS A 196 -2.41 -10.65 12.59
CA HIS A 196 -2.39 -9.20 12.64
C HIS A 196 -1.44 -8.61 11.58
N VAL A 197 -1.74 -7.40 11.10
CA VAL A 197 -0.82 -6.64 10.24
C VAL A 197 0.38 -6.19 11.07
N ALA A 198 1.57 -6.71 10.77
CA ALA A 198 2.81 -6.35 11.45
C ALA A 198 3.40 -5.05 10.90
N THR A 199 3.42 -4.88 9.58
CA THR A 199 3.80 -3.63 8.91
C THR A 199 2.95 -3.37 7.67
N ARG A 200 2.79 -2.10 7.31
CA ARG A 200 2.12 -1.67 6.07
C ARG A 200 2.99 -0.69 5.32
N HIS A 201 3.15 -0.91 4.03
CA HIS A 201 4.02 -0.13 3.14
C HIS A 201 3.19 0.41 1.98
N ALA A 202 3.31 1.71 1.68
CA ALA A 202 2.82 2.21 0.40
C ALA A 202 3.59 1.54 -0.74
N ALA A 203 2.94 1.39 -1.88
CA ALA A 203 3.52 0.72 -3.03
C ALA A 203 3.29 1.51 -4.33
N GLY A 204 4.12 1.24 -5.33
CA GLY A 204 3.93 1.66 -6.71
C GLY A 204 3.71 0.44 -7.60
N VAL A 205 2.56 0.33 -8.24
CA VAL A 205 2.15 -0.86 -9.02
C VAL A 205 2.11 -0.56 -10.52
N GLY A 206 1.81 -1.57 -11.34
CA GLY A 206 1.79 -1.46 -12.79
C GLY A 206 0.80 -0.41 -13.32
N LYS A 207 1.12 0.21 -14.46
CA LYS A 207 0.15 1.02 -15.23
C LYS A 207 -0.98 0.15 -15.79
N ALA A 208 -2.09 0.78 -16.20
CA ALA A 208 -3.23 0.06 -16.80
C ALA A 208 -2.85 -0.72 -18.08
N ASP A 209 -1.91 -0.22 -18.88
CA ASP A 209 -1.36 -0.87 -20.09
C ASP A 209 -0.23 -1.88 -19.79
N ARG A 210 0.22 -1.96 -18.53
CA ARG A 210 1.32 -2.81 -18.04
C ARG A 210 1.02 -3.30 -16.62
N GLN A 211 -0.13 -3.97 -16.50
CA GLN A 211 -0.73 -4.33 -15.22
C GLN A 211 0.19 -5.21 -14.37
N SER A 212 0.20 -4.98 -13.05
CA SER A 212 0.72 -5.97 -12.12
C SER A 212 -0.15 -7.23 -12.15
N PRO A 213 0.42 -8.43 -12.33
CA PRO A 213 -0.34 -9.67 -12.38
C PRO A 213 -0.85 -10.08 -11.00
N LEU A 214 -1.91 -10.89 -10.96
CA LEU A 214 -2.30 -11.59 -9.73
C LEU A 214 -1.38 -12.78 -9.53
N LEU A 215 -0.88 -12.99 -8.32
CA LEU A 215 0.10 -14.03 -8.03
C LEU A 215 -0.15 -14.66 -6.66
N GLN A 216 0.14 -15.95 -6.58
CA GLN A 216 0.33 -16.69 -5.34
C GLN A 216 1.68 -17.37 -5.43
N THR A 217 2.63 -16.96 -4.61
CA THR A 217 4.01 -17.43 -4.67
C THR A 217 4.67 -17.38 -3.29
N LYS A 218 5.98 -17.62 -3.22
CA LYS A 218 6.79 -17.41 -2.02
C LYS A 218 7.97 -16.50 -2.34
N ILE A 219 8.45 -15.77 -1.35
CA ILE A 219 9.65 -14.94 -1.43
C ILE A 219 10.82 -15.77 -0.91
N PRO A 220 11.75 -16.23 -1.77
CA PRO A 220 12.87 -17.07 -1.33
C PRO A 220 14.10 -16.26 -0.93
N GLU A 221 14.24 -15.01 -1.39
CA GLU A 221 15.46 -14.23 -1.20
C GLU A 221 15.24 -12.73 -1.35
N VAL A 222 16.20 -11.99 -0.79
CA VAL A 222 16.37 -10.54 -0.91
C VAL A 222 17.74 -10.28 -1.55
N ASN A 223 17.77 -9.57 -2.68
CA ASN A 223 19.01 -9.18 -3.37
C ASN A 223 19.36 -7.72 -3.00
N PHE A 224 20.47 -7.53 -2.30
CA PHE A 224 21.02 -6.24 -1.92
C PHE A 224 21.90 -5.66 -3.02
N ASN A 225 21.84 -4.34 -3.17
CA ASN A 225 22.58 -3.55 -4.16
C ASN A 225 22.51 -4.16 -5.57
N PRO A 226 21.31 -4.49 -6.08
CA PRO A 226 21.19 -5.26 -7.31
C PRO A 226 21.70 -4.46 -8.52
N THR A 227 22.28 -5.15 -9.51
CA THR A 227 22.25 -4.65 -10.89
C THR A 227 20.84 -4.77 -11.43
N TRP A 228 20.45 -3.90 -12.36
CA TRP A 228 19.18 -4.05 -13.07
C TRP A 228 19.39 -4.42 -14.53
N THR A 229 18.92 -5.60 -14.94
CA THR A 229 18.83 -5.96 -16.36
C THR A 229 17.49 -5.48 -16.90
N VAL A 230 17.51 -4.55 -17.86
CA VAL A 230 16.30 -3.93 -18.40
C VAL A 230 15.57 -4.94 -19.31
N PRO A 231 14.29 -5.25 -19.06
CA PRO A 231 13.50 -6.11 -19.93
C PRO A 231 13.35 -5.53 -21.35
N ALA A 232 13.33 -6.41 -22.36
CA ALA A 232 13.16 -6.01 -23.78
C ALA A 232 11.92 -5.15 -24.03
N SER A 233 10.84 -5.37 -23.27
CA SER A 233 9.63 -4.54 -23.36
C SER A 233 9.87 -3.10 -22.90
N ILE A 234 10.67 -2.87 -21.86
CA ILE A 234 11.06 -1.54 -21.38
C ILE A 234 12.06 -0.90 -22.33
N ILE A 235 12.99 -1.69 -22.88
CA ILE A 235 13.91 -1.19 -23.92
C ILE A 235 13.09 -0.61 -25.09
N ARG A 236 12.11 -1.37 -25.59
CA ARG A 236 11.26 -0.96 -26.71
C ARG A 236 10.38 0.24 -26.40
N LYS A 237 9.65 0.18 -25.29
CA LYS A 237 8.59 1.17 -25.00
C LYS A 237 9.12 2.45 -24.34
N ASP A 238 10.23 2.38 -23.61
CA ASP A 238 10.70 3.49 -22.78
C ASP A 238 12.11 3.95 -23.18
N LEU A 239 13.10 3.05 -23.25
CA LEU A 239 14.49 3.46 -23.52
C LEU A 239 14.70 3.95 -24.96
N ILE A 240 14.15 3.27 -25.98
CA ILE A 240 14.30 3.71 -27.38
C ILE A 240 13.74 5.13 -27.57
N PRO A 241 12.48 5.43 -27.17
CA PRO A 241 11.97 6.81 -27.26
C PRO A 241 12.77 7.81 -26.43
N LYS A 242 13.25 7.42 -25.24
CA LYS A 242 14.05 8.29 -24.37
C LYS A 242 15.39 8.63 -25.01
N MET A 243 16.09 7.66 -25.58
CA MET A 243 17.41 7.87 -26.22
C MET A 243 17.35 8.72 -27.47
N ARG A 244 16.22 8.73 -28.20
CA ARG A 244 16.00 9.67 -29.31
C ARG A 244 15.90 11.12 -28.84
N LYS A 245 15.37 11.35 -27.64
CA LYS A 245 15.17 12.68 -27.06
C LYS A 245 16.38 13.15 -26.24
N GLU A 246 17.00 12.22 -25.51
CA GLU A 246 18.05 12.47 -24.53
C GLU A 246 19.19 11.43 -24.71
N PRO A 247 20.11 11.66 -25.67
CA PRO A 247 21.17 10.69 -25.99
C PRO A 247 22.14 10.40 -24.85
N SER A 248 22.26 11.28 -23.86
CA SER A 248 23.13 11.09 -22.68
C SER A 248 22.51 10.21 -21.59
N TYR A 249 21.23 9.83 -21.73
CA TYR A 249 20.45 9.21 -20.65
C TYR A 249 21.10 7.94 -20.09
N LEU A 250 21.58 7.02 -20.93
CA LEU A 250 22.21 5.78 -20.46
C LEU A 250 23.48 6.04 -19.66
N THR A 251 24.31 6.97 -20.13
CA THR A 251 25.58 7.33 -19.48
C THR A 251 25.33 7.99 -18.12
N GLU A 252 24.38 8.92 -18.05
CA GLU A 252 23.97 9.60 -16.82
C GLU A 252 23.37 8.63 -15.80
N ASN A 253 22.60 7.64 -16.27
CA ASN A 253 21.94 6.64 -15.42
C ASN A 253 22.78 5.37 -15.23
N LYS A 254 24.04 5.35 -15.66
CA LYS A 254 24.98 4.22 -15.52
C LYS A 254 24.43 2.90 -16.08
N ILE A 255 23.79 2.98 -17.24
CA ILE A 255 23.25 1.83 -17.97
C ILE A 255 24.22 1.47 -19.09
N ARG A 256 24.78 0.27 -19.03
CA ARG A 256 25.70 -0.26 -20.02
C ARG A 256 24.96 -1.11 -21.05
N ILE A 257 25.41 -1.05 -22.30
CA ILE A 257 24.90 -1.88 -23.40
C ILE A 257 25.89 -3.02 -23.62
N ILE A 258 25.43 -4.25 -23.45
CA ILE A 258 26.25 -5.45 -23.57
C ILE A 258 25.77 -6.23 -24.79
N GLY A 259 26.60 -6.27 -25.82
CA GLY A 259 26.38 -7.06 -27.03
C GLY A 259 27.21 -8.35 -27.05
N PRO A 260 27.10 -9.14 -28.14
CA PRO A 260 27.80 -10.42 -28.27
C PRO A 260 29.33 -10.34 -28.19
N ALA A 261 29.91 -9.22 -28.64
CA ALA A 261 31.36 -8.99 -28.68
C ALA A 261 31.88 -8.12 -27.52
N GLY A 262 31.04 -7.79 -26.53
CA GLY A 262 31.38 -6.93 -25.40
C GLY A 262 30.51 -5.69 -25.29
N GLU A 263 31.01 -4.69 -24.55
CA GLU A 263 30.29 -3.44 -24.30
C GLU A 263 30.18 -2.59 -25.58
N ILE A 264 29.00 -2.01 -25.82
CA ILE A 264 28.68 -1.20 -26.98
C ILE A 264 28.41 0.23 -26.52
N ALA A 265 29.05 1.21 -27.18
CA ALA A 265 28.78 2.61 -26.93
C ALA A 265 27.37 3.00 -27.46
N PRO A 266 26.58 3.81 -26.73
CA PRO A 266 25.21 4.20 -27.14
C PRO A 266 25.11 4.79 -28.55
N GLU A 267 26.15 5.48 -29.02
CA GLU A 267 26.22 6.13 -30.34
C GLU A 267 26.30 5.10 -31.49
N ARG A 268 26.66 3.85 -31.19
CA ARG A 268 26.75 2.77 -32.17
C ARG A 268 25.44 2.02 -32.37
N VAL A 269 24.41 2.31 -31.57
CA VAL A 269 23.11 1.64 -31.63
C VAL A 269 22.14 2.45 -32.48
N ASN A 270 21.46 1.81 -33.43
CA ASN A 270 20.40 2.48 -34.18
C ASN A 270 19.11 2.63 -33.37
N TRP A 271 18.97 3.77 -32.70
CA TRP A 271 17.78 4.13 -31.91
C TRP A 271 16.52 4.35 -32.74
N ASN A 272 16.59 4.45 -34.07
CA ASN A 272 15.42 4.56 -34.93
C ASN A 272 14.81 3.20 -35.33
N SER A 273 15.32 2.11 -34.76
CA SER A 273 14.87 0.74 -35.02
C SER A 273 14.73 -0.06 -33.71
N ASP A 274 14.27 -1.31 -33.81
CA ASP A 274 14.22 -2.26 -32.70
C ASP A 274 15.58 -2.94 -32.41
N GLU A 275 16.67 -2.53 -33.06
CA GLU A 275 18.03 -3.09 -32.88
C GLU A 275 18.43 -3.21 -31.40
N ALA A 276 18.18 -2.16 -30.61
CA ALA A 276 18.51 -2.13 -29.19
C ALA A 276 17.91 -3.32 -28.41
N THR A 277 16.76 -3.84 -28.83
CA THR A 277 16.10 -4.96 -28.14
C THR A 277 16.86 -6.29 -28.24
N ARG A 278 17.90 -6.36 -29.09
CA ARG A 278 18.78 -7.53 -29.25
C ARG A 278 19.96 -7.54 -28.27
N TYR A 279 20.19 -6.44 -27.56
CA TYR A 279 21.30 -6.29 -26.61
C TYR A 279 20.83 -6.36 -25.17
N THR A 280 21.77 -6.64 -24.26
CA THR A 280 21.50 -6.61 -22.82
C THR A 280 21.80 -5.23 -22.27
N PHE A 281 20.80 -4.59 -21.67
CA PHE A 281 20.97 -3.33 -20.97
C PHE A 281 21.08 -3.61 -19.48
N ARG A 282 22.21 -3.24 -18.87
CA ARG A 282 22.47 -3.48 -17.45
C ARG A 282 22.81 -2.18 -16.75
N GLN A 283 21.98 -1.79 -15.78
CA GLN A 283 22.27 -0.70 -14.88
C GLN A 283 23.15 -1.17 -13.73
N ASP A 284 24.20 -0.39 -13.46
CA ASP A 284 25.12 -0.65 -12.36
C ASP A 284 24.44 -0.49 -10.99
N PRO A 285 24.94 -1.16 -9.93
CA PRO A 285 24.44 -0.98 -8.57
C PRO A 285 24.59 0.47 -8.08
N GLY A 286 23.65 0.90 -7.24
CA GLY A 286 23.71 2.19 -6.55
C GLY A 286 22.31 2.69 -6.20
N GLY A 287 21.94 2.65 -4.92
CA GLY A 287 20.54 2.86 -4.53
C GLY A 287 19.94 4.23 -4.85
N GLU A 288 20.79 5.24 -5.05
CA GLU A 288 20.39 6.61 -5.40
C GLU A 288 20.03 6.79 -6.89
N PHE A 289 20.49 5.90 -7.78
CA PHE A 289 20.26 6.04 -9.23
C PHE A 289 19.77 4.75 -9.91
N ASN A 290 20.05 3.57 -9.35
CA ASN A 290 19.58 2.31 -9.87
C ASN A 290 18.06 2.24 -9.75
N SER A 291 17.37 1.86 -10.82
CA SER A 291 15.90 1.82 -10.87
C SER A 291 15.26 0.87 -9.85
N LEU A 292 16.03 -0.12 -9.36
CA LEU A 292 15.65 -1.04 -8.30
C LEU A 292 15.99 -0.55 -6.88
N GLY A 293 16.58 0.64 -6.74
CA GLY A 293 17.05 1.19 -5.48
C GLY A 293 18.08 0.27 -4.80
N PHE A 294 18.03 0.21 -3.48
CA PHE A 294 18.97 -0.58 -2.69
C PHE A 294 18.68 -2.10 -2.70
N VAL A 295 17.44 -2.49 -3.01
CA VAL A 295 16.98 -3.87 -2.78
C VAL A 295 15.99 -4.33 -3.84
N ARG A 296 16.20 -5.56 -4.32
CA ARG A 296 15.19 -6.34 -5.06
C ARG A 296 14.74 -7.51 -4.21
N ILE A 297 13.44 -7.69 -4.08
CA ILE A 297 12.82 -8.85 -3.44
C ILE A 297 12.34 -9.77 -4.55
N ASN A 298 13.00 -10.92 -4.66
CA ASN A 298 12.69 -11.87 -5.72
C ASN A 298 11.37 -12.60 -5.40
N ILE A 299 10.54 -12.75 -6.42
CA ILE A 299 9.34 -13.61 -6.36
C ILE A 299 9.30 -14.45 -7.63
N PRO A 300 9.28 -15.79 -7.53
CA PRO A 300 9.08 -16.64 -8.69
C PRO A 300 7.76 -16.28 -9.39
N SER A 301 7.85 -15.91 -10.66
CA SER A 301 6.70 -15.47 -11.47
C SER A 301 6.91 -15.81 -12.95
N PRO A 302 5.89 -16.36 -13.64
CA PRO A 302 5.96 -16.58 -15.10
C PRO A 302 5.99 -15.26 -15.89
N HIS A 303 5.66 -14.13 -15.25
CA HIS A 303 5.66 -12.81 -15.87
C HIS A 303 6.98 -12.04 -15.67
N GLY A 304 7.96 -12.62 -14.96
CA GLY A 304 9.25 -11.97 -14.69
C GLY A 304 9.15 -10.74 -13.78
N VAL A 305 8.05 -10.57 -13.05
CA VAL A 305 7.85 -9.46 -12.10
C VAL A 305 8.51 -9.74 -10.76
N TYR A 306 8.82 -8.67 -10.03
CA TYR A 306 9.41 -8.72 -8.68
C TYR A 306 8.94 -7.52 -7.84
N MET A 307 9.31 -7.51 -6.56
CA MET A 307 9.17 -6.30 -5.72
C MET A 307 10.54 -5.65 -5.56
N HIS A 308 10.61 -4.34 -5.41
CA HIS A 308 11.89 -3.65 -5.28
C HIS A 308 11.77 -2.28 -4.61
N ASP A 309 12.92 -1.73 -4.22
CA ASP A 309 13.05 -0.35 -3.80
C ASP A 309 13.04 0.60 -5.01
N THR A 310 13.05 1.92 -4.79
CA THR A 310 13.18 2.88 -5.89
C THR A 310 13.88 4.16 -5.43
N PRO A 311 14.72 4.80 -6.26
CA PRO A 311 15.28 6.12 -5.94
C PRO A 311 14.20 7.22 -6.00
N ALA A 312 13.13 7.01 -6.79
CA ALA A 312 12.02 7.95 -6.92
C ALA A 312 11.04 7.87 -5.73
N LYS A 313 11.48 8.23 -4.52
CA LYS A 313 10.65 8.13 -3.30
C LYS A 313 9.39 9.00 -3.31
N GLY A 314 9.41 10.10 -4.09
CA GLY A 314 8.29 11.03 -4.20
C GLY A 314 6.97 10.37 -4.61
N ILE A 315 7.03 9.30 -5.41
CA ILE A 315 5.83 8.57 -5.90
C ILE A 315 4.93 8.06 -4.77
N PHE A 316 5.48 7.83 -3.57
CA PHE A 316 4.71 7.29 -2.46
C PHE A 316 3.79 8.33 -1.80
N GLY A 317 4.00 9.62 -2.07
CA GLY A 317 3.12 10.71 -1.66
C GLY A 317 1.96 10.96 -2.63
N ASP A 318 1.99 10.38 -3.83
CA ASP A 318 0.97 10.60 -4.84
C ASP A 318 -0.29 9.76 -4.56
N ASP A 319 -1.46 10.31 -4.90
CA ASP A 319 -2.74 9.58 -4.89
C ASP A 319 -2.73 8.45 -5.92
N PHE A 320 -2.05 8.66 -7.04
CA PHE A 320 -1.98 7.72 -8.16
C PHE A 320 -0.59 7.09 -8.27
N ARG A 321 -0.45 5.87 -7.76
CA ARG A 321 0.85 5.16 -7.71
C ARG A 321 0.97 4.03 -8.74
N PHE A 322 0.36 4.22 -9.90
CA PHE A 322 0.35 3.26 -11.02
C PHE A 322 1.45 3.61 -12.01
N VAL A 323 2.70 3.41 -11.62
CA VAL A 323 3.89 3.97 -12.31
C VAL A 323 4.84 2.91 -12.86
N SER A 324 4.62 1.65 -12.54
CA SER A 324 5.53 0.54 -12.87
C SER A 324 5.14 -0.18 -14.17
N SER A 325 6.06 -1.01 -14.68
CA SER A 325 5.79 -1.96 -15.77
C SER A 325 5.54 -3.36 -15.19
N GLY A 326 4.51 -3.50 -14.37
CA GLY A 326 4.10 -4.76 -13.73
C GLY A 326 4.73 -5.09 -12.36
N CYS A 327 5.99 -4.71 -12.12
CA CYS A 327 6.64 -4.90 -10.82
C CYS A 327 6.04 -3.99 -9.72
N ILE A 328 6.31 -4.31 -8.44
CA ILE A 328 5.85 -3.51 -7.30
C ILE A 328 7.03 -2.80 -6.62
N ARG A 329 6.99 -1.46 -6.58
CA ARG A 329 7.89 -0.64 -5.78
C ARG A 329 7.37 -0.57 -4.35
N VAL A 330 8.23 -0.66 -3.33
CA VAL A 330 7.82 -0.72 -1.92
C VAL A 330 8.44 0.42 -1.12
N GLN A 331 7.60 1.19 -0.41
CA GLN A 331 8.05 2.24 0.51
C GLN A 331 8.62 1.61 1.79
N ASN A 332 9.60 2.27 2.41
CA ASN A 332 10.22 1.81 3.66
C ASN A 332 10.72 0.36 3.54
N VAL A 333 11.39 0.07 2.41
CA VAL A 333 11.83 -1.29 2.06
C VAL A 333 12.71 -1.92 3.14
N ARG A 334 13.45 -1.11 3.92
CA ARG A 334 14.30 -1.60 5.02
C ARG A 334 13.49 -2.27 6.12
N ASP A 335 12.34 -1.71 6.50
CA ASP A 335 11.45 -2.35 7.47
C ASP A 335 10.82 -3.62 6.89
N TYR A 336 10.46 -3.59 5.60
CA TYR A 336 9.91 -4.74 4.91
C TYR A 336 10.89 -5.92 4.89
N ILE A 337 12.14 -5.67 4.50
CA ILE A 337 13.16 -6.72 4.39
C ILE A 337 13.67 -7.17 5.76
N ALA A 338 13.70 -6.28 6.76
CA ALA A 338 13.97 -6.65 8.15
C ALA A 338 12.90 -7.61 8.66
N TRP A 339 11.63 -7.34 8.36
CA TRP A 339 10.55 -8.28 8.67
C TRP A 339 10.72 -9.59 7.90
N LEU A 340 11.04 -9.57 6.59
CA LEU A 340 11.24 -10.78 5.77
C LEU A 340 12.36 -11.68 6.30
N LEU A 341 13.49 -11.10 6.69
CA LEU A 341 14.71 -11.79 7.09
C LEU A 341 14.78 -12.15 8.58
N LYS A 342 13.83 -11.71 9.41
CA LYS A 342 13.92 -11.86 10.88
C LYS A 342 14.12 -13.29 11.41
N GLU A 343 13.68 -14.30 10.66
CA GLU A 343 13.85 -15.73 11.01
C GLU A 343 15.09 -16.36 10.34
N THR A 344 15.88 -15.56 9.62
CA THR A 344 17.06 -16.00 8.90
C THR A 344 18.30 -15.69 9.76
N PRO A 345 19.03 -16.71 10.25
CA PRO A 345 20.19 -16.49 11.10
C PRO A 345 21.22 -15.56 10.46
N GLY A 346 21.79 -14.66 11.26
CA GLY A 346 22.79 -13.69 10.80
C GLY A 346 22.21 -12.43 10.14
N TRP A 347 20.88 -12.29 10.04
CA TRP A 347 20.23 -11.10 9.52
C TRP A 347 19.44 -10.36 10.61
N ASP A 348 20.05 -9.31 11.14
CA ASP A 348 19.37 -8.29 11.94
C ASP A 348 19.36 -6.93 11.21
N ARG A 349 18.77 -5.91 11.84
CA ARG A 349 18.72 -4.56 11.26
C ARG A 349 20.11 -3.97 11.02
N ALA A 350 21.06 -4.20 11.94
CA ALA A 350 22.41 -3.67 11.83
C ALA A 350 23.13 -4.28 10.61
N LYS A 351 23.02 -5.60 10.42
CA LYS A 351 23.61 -6.28 9.27
C LYS A 351 22.98 -5.84 7.95
N ILE A 352 21.66 -5.62 7.92
CA ILE A 352 20.96 -5.10 6.74
C ILE A 352 21.52 -3.72 6.35
N ASP A 353 21.66 -2.81 7.32
CA ASP A 353 22.17 -1.47 7.07
C ASP A 353 23.65 -1.49 6.65
N GLU A 354 24.47 -2.34 7.27
CA GLU A 354 25.88 -2.57 6.89
C GLU A 354 26.00 -3.01 5.43
N VAL A 355 25.23 -4.03 5.02
CA VAL A 355 25.25 -4.54 3.64
C VAL A 355 24.80 -3.47 2.64
N ILE A 356 23.76 -2.71 2.95
CA ILE A 356 23.31 -1.60 2.11
C ILE A 356 24.41 -0.55 1.96
N GLN A 357 25.05 -0.13 3.06
CA GLN A 357 26.10 0.89 3.06
C GLN A 357 27.37 0.44 2.35
N SER A 358 27.70 -0.85 2.41
CA SER A 358 28.89 -1.41 1.73
C SER A 358 28.83 -1.27 0.21
N GLY A 359 27.63 -1.18 -0.38
CA GLY A 359 27.42 -1.26 -1.82
C GLY A 359 27.67 -2.66 -2.41
N GLU A 360 28.06 -3.65 -1.58
CA GLU A 360 28.33 -5.01 -2.02
C GLU A 360 27.04 -5.73 -2.45
N ARG A 361 27.14 -6.49 -3.55
CA ARG A 361 26.05 -7.31 -4.05
C ARG A 361 25.91 -8.58 -3.22
N ILE A 362 24.86 -8.65 -2.40
CA ILE A 362 24.61 -9.83 -1.55
C ILE A 362 23.22 -10.37 -1.82
N ASN A 363 23.12 -11.69 -2.01
CA ASN A 363 21.84 -12.39 -2.10
C ASN A 363 21.56 -13.09 -0.76
N ALA A 364 20.62 -12.54 0.01
CA ALA A 364 20.18 -13.10 1.26
C ALA A 364 19.05 -14.11 1.02
N ARG A 365 19.36 -15.40 1.14
CA ARG A 365 18.36 -16.46 1.09
C ARG A 365 17.57 -16.47 2.40
N ILE A 366 16.25 -16.42 2.30
CA ILE A 366 15.35 -16.48 3.47
C ILE A 366 15.25 -17.94 3.91
N SER A 367 15.49 -18.21 5.20
CA SER A 367 15.45 -19.56 5.77
C SER A 367 14.12 -20.26 5.52
N ASN A 368 13.02 -19.55 5.76
CA ASN A 368 11.65 -20.01 5.50
C ASN A 368 11.02 -19.11 4.43
N PRO A 369 10.94 -19.55 3.16
CA PRO A 369 10.36 -18.73 2.09
C PRO A 369 8.94 -18.27 2.44
N VAL A 370 8.73 -16.95 2.41
CA VAL A 370 7.50 -16.33 2.93
C VAL A 370 6.41 -16.33 1.87
N PRO A 371 5.20 -16.88 2.13
CA PRO A 371 4.06 -16.77 1.21
C PRO A 371 3.76 -15.31 0.85
N CYS A 372 3.51 -15.05 -0.43
CA CYS A 372 3.22 -13.73 -0.97
C CYS A 372 2.05 -13.79 -1.96
N TYR A 373 1.07 -12.94 -1.73
CA TYR A 373 -0.17 -12.87 -2.49
C TYR A 373 -0.31 -11.49 -3.12
N TRP A 374 -0.32 -11.43 -4.45
CA TRP A 374 -0.68 -10.22 -5.18
C TRP A 374 -2.15 -10.32 -5.57
N VAL A 375 -2.96 -9.49 -4.93
CA VAL A 375 -4.42 -9.57 -4.99
C VAL A 375 -5.01 -8.29 -5.55
N TYR A 376 -6.28 -8.37 -5.93
CA TYR A 376 -7.03 -7.25 -6.46
C TYR A 376 -8.31 -7.08 -5.67
N VAL A 377 -8.25 -6.32 -4.58
CA VAL A 377 -9.39 -6.05 -3.70
C VAL A 377 -9.64 -4.55 -3.64
N THR A 378 -10.71 -4.09 -4.27
CA THR A 378 -11.06 -2.67 -4.39
C THR A 378 -12.07 -2.20 -3.33
N ALA A 379 -12.69 -3.11 -2.58
CA ALA A 379 -13.54 -2.77 -1.44
C ALA A 379 -13.51 -3.86 -0.38
N TRP A 380 -13.42 -3.47 0.89
CA TRP A 380 -13.45 -4.37 2.04
C TRP A 380 -13.85 -3.58 3.28
N ALA A 381 -14.36 -4.26 4.30
CA ALA A 381 -14.61 -3.66 5.60
C ALA A 381 -13.76 -4.32 6.68
N THR A 382 -13.52 -3.59 7.76
CA THR A 382 -12.78 -4.06 8.93
C THR A 382 -13.70 -4.14 10.16
N PRO A 383 -13.40 -5.00 11.16
CA PRO A 383 -14.27 -5.22 12.32
C PRO A 383 -14.52 -3.97 13.19
N ASP A 384 -13.68 -2.95 13.06
CA ASP A 384 -13.84 -1.62 13.68
C ASP A 384 -14.93 -0.75 12.99
N GLY A 385 -15.63 -1.30 11.99
CA GLY A 385 -16.74 -0.66 11.29
C GLY A 385 -16.32 0.19 10.09
N GLY A 386 -15.01 0.31 9.82
CA GLY A 386 -14.51 1.05 8.67
C GLY A 386 -14.73 0.31 7.35
N VAL A 387 -15.35 0.97 6.36
CA VAL A 387 -15.47 0.44 4.99
C VAL A 387 -14.50 1.15 4.05
N GLN A 388 -13.57 0.38 3.52
CA GLN A 388 -12.50 0.81 2.63
C GLN A 388 -12.91 0.65 1.16
N PHE A 389 -12.53 1.62 0.35
CA PHE A 389 -12.70 1.59 -1.10
C PHE A 389 -11.45 2.05 -1.81
N ARG A 390 -11.17 1.48 -2.97
CA ARG A 390 -10.11 1.91 -3.89
C ARG A 390 -10.69 1.96 -5.29
N ASP A 391 -10.04 2.72 -6.15
CA ASP A 391 -10.46 2.79 -7.54
C ASP A 391 -10.13 1.50 -8.29
N ASP A 392 -10.99 1.15 -9.25
CA ASP A 392 -10.85 -0.05 -10.08
C ASP A 392 -9.92 0.21 -11.27
N ILE A 393 -8.64 0.36 -10.97
CA ILE A 393 -7.60 0.89 -11.87
C ILE A 393 -7.36 0.04 -13.13
N TYR A 394 -7.72 -1.24 -13.08
CA TYR A 394 -7.60 -2.20 -14.19
C TYR A 394 -8.96 -2.68 -14.70
N ASN A 395 -10.06 -2.03 -14.29
CA ASN A 395 -11.44 -2.36 -14.66
C ASN A 395 -11.79 -3.85 -14.43
N LYS A 396 -11.34 -4.43 -13.31
CA LYS A 396 -11.60 -5.85 -12.98
C LYS A 396 -12.89 -6.04 -12.20
N ASP A 397 -13.51 -4.98 -11.69
CA ASP A 397 -14.82 -5.04 -11.02
C ASP A 397 -15.97 -5.06 -12.03
N GLY A 398 -15.74 -4.63 -13.27
CA GLY A 398 -16.76 -4.57 -14.32
C GLY A 398 -17.80 -3.46 -14.09
N LEU A 399 -17.48 -2.43 -13.30
CA LEU A 399 -18.40 -1.36 -12.90
C LEU A 399 -18.25 -0.07 -13.72
N GLY A 400 -17.62 -0.17 -14.90
CA GLY A 400 -17.25 0.97 -15.72
C GLY A 400 -16.01 1.71 -15.21
N PRO A 401 -15.65 2.85 -15.84
CA PRO A 401 -14.39 3.54 -15.57
C PRO A 401 -14.23 3.91 -14.09
N ALA A 402 -12.97 3.86 -13.63
CA ALA A 402 -12.57 4.28 -12.30
C ALA A 402 -12.74 5.81 -12.15
N PRO A 403 -13.69 6.29 -11.31
CA PRO A 403 -14.09 7.70 -11.33
C PRO A 403 -12.95 8.66 -10.98
N VAL A 404 -12.08 8.27 -10.06
CA VAL A 404 -10.97 9.12 -9.60
C VAL A 404 -9.72 8.89 -10.45
N ALA A 405 -9.41 7.65 -10.82
CA ALA A 405 -8.27 7.33 -11.68
C ALA A 405 -8.38 7.92 -13.09
N ALA A 406 -9.58 8.06 -13.65
CA ALA A 406 -9.79 8.74 -14.93
C ALA A 406 -9.34 10.21 -14.90
N LEU A 407 -9.31 10.86 -13.74
CA LEU A 407 -8.83 12.25 -13.61
C LEU A 407 -7.34 12.41 -13.89
N GLN A 408 -6.55 11.33 -13.79
CA GLN A 408 -5.13 11.34 -14.11
C GLN A 408 -4.88 11.43 -15.62
N GLU A 409 -5.77 10.87 -16.44
CA GLU A 409 -5.66 10.94 -17.90
C GLU A 409 -5.87 12.39 -18.38
N ASP A 410 -6.80 13.14 -17.78
CA ASP A 410 -7.04 14.56 -18.07
C ASP A 410 -5.83 15.47 -17.78
N GLN A 411 -4.91 15.08 -16.89
CA GLN A 411 -3.74 15.89 -16.51
C GLN A 411 -2.51 15.63 -17.39
N ASN A 412 -2.53 14.58 -18.20
CA ASN A 412 -1.43 14.19 -19.09
C ASN A 412 -1.66 14.60 -20.56
N ILE A 413 -2.65 15.46 -20.82
CA ILE A 413 -2.96 16.04 -22.14
C ILE A 413 -2.47 17.48 -22.23
#